data_AF-A0A2E5GWJ4-F1
#
_entry.id   AF-A0A2E5GWJ4-F1
#
_cell.length_a   1.000
_cell.length_b   1.000
_cell.length_c   1.000
_cell.angle_alpha   90.00
_cell.angle_beta   90.00
_cell.angle_gamma   90.00
#
_symmetry.space_group_name_H-M   'P 1'
#
loop_
_entity.id
_entity.type
_entity.pdbx_description
1 polymer ?
#
loop_
_entity_poly.entity_id
_entity_poly.type
_entity_poly.pdbx_seq_one_letter_code
_entity_poly.pdbx_strand_id
1 'polypeptide(L)'
;HKHDKRIIDKNNNLLEAELEEIYFYKTEKKQGFAIQQVYTYDRSLNEVLITKNNDLVTIPKGYHPVVAGHGYNIYYLNFLAGSDQSLANSDDPDHKWIYQSWKRKDPRVPIVKAKKNGKY
;
A
#
# COMPACT_ATOMS: atom_id res chain seq x y z
N HIS A 1 -4.38 1.77 -4.22
CA HIS A 1 -4.38 0.81 -5.34
C HIS A 1 -4.93 -0.52 -4.84
N LYS A 2 -5.16 -1.49 -5.74
CA LYS A 2 -5.52 -2.87 -5.46
C LYS A 2 -4.76 -3.81 -6.39
N HIS A 3 -4.60 -5.06 -5.97
CA HIS A 3 -3.99 -6.14 -6.74
C HIS A 3 -4.72 -7.44 -6.38
N ASP A 4 -6.03 -7.45 -6.64
CA ASP A 4 -6.95 -8.52 -6.21
C ASP A 4 -7.47 -9.37 -7.36
N LYS A 5 -7.03 -9.06 -8.60
CA LYS A 5 -7.35 -9.83 -9.81
C LYS A 5 -6.15 -9.83 -10.74
N ARG A 6 -5.93 -10.96 -11.39
CA ARG A 6 -4.94 -11.06 -12.45
C ARG A 6 -5.55 -10.55 -13.76
N ILE A 7 -5.09 -9.39 -14.23
CA ILE A 7 -5.59 -8.74 -15.45
C ILE A 7 -4.47 -8.61 -16.46
N ILE A 8 -4.72 -9.07 -17.68
CA ILE A 8 -3.78 -9.02 -18.81
C ILE A 8 -4.48 -8.36 -20.01
N ASP A 9 -3.74 -7.56 -20.79
CA ASP A 9 -4.26 -6.97 -22.02
C ASP A 9 -4.21 -7.92 -23.24
N LYS A 10 -4.72 -7.48 -24.39
CA LYS A 10 -4.72 -8.27 -25.63
C LYS A 10 -3.33 -8.63 -26.17
N ASN A 11 -2.28 -7.94 -25.71
CA ASN A 11 -0.90 -8.13 -26.12
C ASN A 11 -0.11 -8.94 -25.08
N ASN A 12 -0.80 -9.55 -24.11
CA ASN A 12 -0.22 -10.33 -23.03
C ASN A 12 0.62 -9.51 -22.01
N ASN A 13 0.36 -8.20 -21.89
CA ASN A 13 0.97 -7.37 -20.84
C ASN A 13 0.17 -7.48 -19.54
N LEU A 14 0.87 -7.69 -18.42
CA LEU A 14 0.26 -7.71 -17.09
C LEU A 14 -0.15 -6.30 -16.64
N LEU A 15 -1.44 -6.09 -16.43
CA LEU A 15 -2.01 -4.82 -15.96
C LEU A 15 -2.24 -4.81 -14.44
N GLU A 16 -2.62 -5.96 -13.87
CA GLU A 16 -2.80 -6.15 -12.43
C GLU A 16 -2.39 -7.58 -12.08
N ALA A 17 -1.62 -7.76 -11.01
CA ALA A 17 -1.34 -9.07 -10.43
C ALA A 17 -2.38 -9.40 -9.35
N GLU A 18 -2.71 -10.68 -9.18
CA GLU A 18 -3.52 -11.13 -8.04
C GLU A 18 -2.56 -11.49 -6.90
N LEU A 19 -2.50 -10.63 -5.88
CA LEU A 19 -1.57 -10.74 -4.76
C LEU A 19 -2.33 -10.57 -3.44
N GLU A 20 -2.14 -11.51 -2.54
CA GLU A 20 -2.41 -11.28 -1.12
C GLU A 20 -1.32 -10.34 -0.57
N GLU A 21 -1.71 -9.37 0.26
CA GLU A 21 -0.77 -8.46 0.90
C GLU A 21 -0.98 -8.41 2.41
N ILE A 22 0.13 -8.33 3.16
CA ILE A 22 0.14 -8.22 4.62
C ILE A 22 0.95 -7.01 5.02
N TYR A 23 0.40 -6.15 5.88
CA TYR A 23 1.07 -4.99 6.46
C TYR A 23 1.46 -5.28 7.91
N PHE A 24 2.77 -5.22 8.21
CA PHE A 24 3.29 -5.24 9.58
C PHE A 24 3.68 -3.84 10.05
N TYR A 25 3.02 -3.35 11.09
CA TYR A 25 3.15 -1.97 11.56
C TYR A 25 4.23 -1.80 12.64
N LYS A 26 4.95 -0.67 12.55
CA LYS A 26 5.80 -0.12 13.61
C LYS A 26 5.44 1.34 13.85
N THR A 27 5.52 1.76 15.10
CA THR A 27 5.31 3.16 15.49
C THR A 27 6.52 3.67 16.27
N GLU A 28 6.94 4.90 16.01
CA GLU A 28 8.06 5.51 16.76
C GLU A 28 7.71 5.71 18.24
N LYS A 29 6.48 6.16 18.52
CA LYS A 29 5.95 6.34 19.89
C LYS A 29 5.04 5.16 20.22
N LYS A 30 5.11 4.67 21.47
CA LYS A 30 4.34 3.50 21.92
C LYS A 30 2.82 3.65 21.80
N GLN A 31 2.32 4.88 21.96
CA GLN A 31 0.90 5.24 21.83
C GLN A 31 0.50 5.66 20.41
N GLY A 32 1.44 5.66 19.46
CA GLY A 32 1.18 6.00 18.07
C GLY A 32 0.23 5.01 17.42
N PHE A 33 -0.45 5.46 16.36
CA PHE A 33 -1.40 4.65 15.61
C PHE A 33 -1.48 5.08 14.15
N ALA A 34 -1.94 4.17 13.30
CA ALA A 34 -2.43 4.48 11.95
C ALA A 34 -3.88 4.01 11.80
N ILE A 35 -4.56 4.57 10.81
CA ILE A 35 -5.87 4.14 10.35
C ILE A 35 -5.67 3.52 8.98
N GLN A 36 -6.08 2.26 8.81
CA GLN A 36 -6.09 1.59 7.52
C GLN A 36 -7.53 1.26 7.16
N GLN A 37 -7.96 1.63 5.96
CA GLN A 37 -9.26 1.23 5.44
C GLN A 37 -9.04 0.15 4.38
N VAL A 38 -9.80 -0.94 4.40
CA VAL A 38 -9.78 -1.99 3.38
C VAL A 38 -11.15 -2.08 2.75
N TYR A 39 -11.25 -1.79 1.45
CA TYR A 39 -12.55 -1.72 0.78
C TYR A 39 -12.52 -2.17 -0.68
N THR A 40 -13.62 -2.74 -1.16
CA THR A 40 -13.86 -2.98 -2.60
C THR A 40 -14.66 -1.83 -3.21
N TYR A 41 -14.59 -1.67 -4.53
CA TYR A 41 -15.32 -0.60 -5.25
C TYR A 41 -16.84 -0.68 -5.01
N ASP A 42 -17.40 -1.89 -5.01
CA ASP A 42 -18.82 -2.18 -4.73
C ASP A 42 -19.19 -2.13 -3.24
N ARG A 43 -18.22 -1.86 -2.36
CA ARG A 43 -18.36 -1.81 -0.90
C ARG A 43 -18.83 -3.13 -0.25
N SER A 44 -18.76 -4.26 -0.95
CA SER A 44 -19.02 -5.58 -0.34
C SER A 44 -18.02 -5.94 0.77
N LEU A 45 -16.82 -5.34 0.71
CA LEU A 45 -15.89 -5.22 1.84
C LEU A 45 -15.67 -3.72 2.08
N ASN A 46 -15.75 -3.28 3.34
CA ASN A 46 -15.47 -1.90 3.73
C ASN A 46 -15.19 -1.79 5.23
N GLU A 47 -13.95 -2.11 5.63
CA GLU A 47 -13.53 -2.14 7.02
C GLU A 47 -12.53 -1.02 7.33
N VAL A 48 -12.63 -0.45 8.53
CA VAL A 48 -11.68 0.54 9.04
C VAL A 48 -11.00 -0.03 10.28
N LEU A 49 -9.67 -0.11 10.24
CA LEU A 49 -8.84 -0.63 11.31
C LEU A 49 -8.00 0.49 11.92
N ILE A 50 -7.87 0.48 13.24
CA ILE A 50 -6.88 1.28 13.97
C ILE A 50 -5.71 0.35 14.30
N THR A 51 -4.54 0.61 13.73
CA THR A 51 -3.34 -0.22 13.90
C THR A 51 -2.36 0.45 14.88
N LYS A 52 -1.69 -0.37 15.68
CA LYS A 52 -0.68 0.00 16.67
C LYS A 52 0.65 -0.70 16.37
N ASN A 53 1.63 -0.44 17.23
CA ASN A 53 2.95 -1.04 17.11
C ASN A 53 2.88 -2.58 17.16
N ASN A 54 3.51 -3.23 16.17
CA ASN A 54 3.53 -4.68 15.95
C ASN A 54 2.21 -5.30 15.48
N ASP A 55 1.21 -4.51 15.08
CA ASP A 55 -0.01 -5.07 14.49
C ASP A 55 0.24 -5.58 13.07
N LEU A 56 -0.54 -6.59 12.69
CA LEU A 56 -0.61 -7.16 11.35
C LEU A 56 -1.99 -6.90 10.77
N VAL A 57 -2.06 -6.42 9.52
CA VAL A 57 -3.31 -6.32 8.75
C VAL A 57 -3.16 -7.13 7.47
N THR A 58 -4.10 -8.04 7.23
CA THR A 58 -4.20 -8.81 5.99
C THR A 58 -5.14 -8.11 5.01
N ILE A 59 -4.74 -8.06 3.75
CA ILE A 59 -5.50 -7.44 2.66
C ILE A 59 -5.92 -8.54 1.69
N PRO A 60 -7.13 -9.09 1.85
CA PRO A 60 -7.58 -10.19 0.99
C PRO A 60 -7.99 -9.70 -0.41
N LYS A 61 -8.46 -8.45 -0.52
CA LYS A 61 -8.88 -7.82 -1.78
C LYS A 61 -9.12 -6.32 -1.59
N GLY A 62 -9.27 -5.61 -2.70
CA GLY A 62 -9.68 -4.22 -2.72
C GLY A 62 -8.56 -3.22 -2.41
N TYR A 63 -8.98 -1.97 -2.27
CA TYR A 63 -8.14 -0.82 -1.98
C TYR A 63 -7.85 -0.71 -0.49
N HIS A 64 -6.62 -0.34 -0.14
CA HIS A 64 -6.12 -0.44 1.23
C HIS A 64 -5.30 0.80 1.67
N PRO A 65 -5.82 2.04 1.56
CA PRO A 65 -5.08 3.24 1.95
C PRO A 65 -4.78 3.29 3.46
N VAL A 66 -3.68 3.95 3.80
CA VAL A 66 -3.21 4.15 5.18
C VAL A 66 -3.10 5.64 5.49
N VAL A 67 -3.55 6.04 6.67
CA VAL A 67 -3.38 7.38 7.23
C VAL A 67 -2.64 7.26 8.56
N ALA A 68 -1.50 7.93 8.68
CA ALA A 68 -0.80 8.03 9.96
C ALA A 68 -1.54 9.01 10.90
N GLY A 69 -1.66 8.66 12.18
CA GLY A 69 -2.16 9.60 13.18
C GLY A 69 -1.29 10.86 13.24
N HIS A 70 -1.93 12.03 13.34
CA HIS A 70 -1.21 13.31 13.36
C HIS A 70 -0.16 13.34 14.49
N GLY A 71 1.07 13.71 14.15
CA GLY A 71 2.20 13.76 15.08
C GLY A 71 2.90 12.42 15.34
N TYR A 72 2.44 11.32 14.72
CA TYR A 72 3.10 10.02 14.83
C TYR A 72 3.79 9.62 13.54
N ASN A 73 5.07 9.27 13.64
CA ASN A 73 5.78 8.58 12.58
C ASN A 73 5.40 7.10 12.62
N ILE A 74 4.89 6.60 11.50
CA ILE A 74 4.48 5.22 11.30
C ILE A 74 5.31 4.61 10.18
N TYR A 75 5.68 3.35 10.35
CA TYR A 75 6.30 2.51 9.34
C TYR A 75 5.45 1.26 9.16
N TYR A 76 5.35 0.78 7.93
CA TYR A 76 4.82 -0.55 7.65
C TYR A 76 5.76 -1.29 6.71
N LEU A 77 5.91 -2.59 6.94
CA LEU A 77 6.54 -3.52 6.02
C LEU A 77 5.45 -4.36 5.38
N ASN A 78 5.38 -4.32 4.05
CA ASN A 78 4.44 -5.11 3.28
C ASN A 78 5.09 -6.37 2.70
N PHE A 79 4.34 -7.48 2.76
CA PHE A 79 4.69 -8.75 2.13
C PHE A 79 3.61 -9.07 1.11
N LEU A 80 4.02 -9.41 -0.12
CA LEU A 80 3.11 -9.79 -1.20
C LEU A 80 3.49 -11.14 -1.75
N ALA A 81 2.48 -11.96 -2.01
CA ALA A 81 2.63 -13.24 -2.70
C ALA A 81 1.37 -13.52 -3.52
N GLY A 82 1.54 -14.16 -4.67
CA GLY A 82 0.42 -14.52 -5.54
C GLY A 82 0.86 -14.84 -6.96
N SER A 83 0.05 -14.43 -7.92
CA SER A 83 0.10 -14.95 -9.29
C SER A 83 1.38 -14.62 -10.07
N ASP A 84 2.00 -13.48 -9.79
CA ASP A 84 3.14 -12.97 -10.54
C ASP A 84 4.14 -12.27 -9.60
N GLN A 85 5.44 -12.39 -9.85
CA GLN A 85 6.46 -11.59 -9.15
C GLN A 85 6.49 -10.16 -9.71
N SER A 86 5.45 -9.39 -9.40
CA SER A 86 5.20 -8.04 -9.93
C SER A 86 4.52 -7.16 -8.89
N LEU A 87 4.55 -5.84 -9.08
CA LEU A 87 3.77 -4.86 -8.32
C LEU A 87 2.70 -4.19 -9.19
N ALA A 88 2.33 -4.82 -10.31
CA ALA A 88 1.26 -4.35 -11.19
C ALA A 88 -0.06 -4.27 -10.41
N ASN A 89 -0.70 -3.09 -10.43
CA ASN A 89 -1.85 -2.77 -9.61
C ASN A 89 -2.84 -1.85 -10.34
N SER A 90 -4.07 -1.80 -9.84
CA SER A 90 -5.11 -0.87 -10.31
C SER A 90 -5.37 0.22 -9.28
N ASP A 91 -5.47 1.46 -9.75
CA ASP A 91 -5.91 2.59 -8.94
C ASP A 91 -7.43 2.67 -8.83
N ASP A 92 -7.91 3.24 -7.71
CA ASP A 92 -9.31 3.64 -7.59
C ASP A 92 -9.58 4.82 -8.55
N PRO A 93 -10.49 4.69 -9.53
CA PRO A 93 -10.78 5.75 -10.48
C PRO A 93 -11.22 7.06 -9.81
N ASP A 94 -11.92 7.01 -8.67
CA ASP A 94 -12.43 8.20 -7.96
C ASP A 94 -11.30 9.00 -7.29
N HIS A 95 -10.11 8.40 -7.17
CA HIS A 95 -8.95 8.99 -6.51
C HIS A 95 -7.77 9.25 -7.45
N LYS A 96 -7.88 8.91 -8.75
CA LYS A 96 -6.81 9.14 -9.74
C LYS A 96 -6.39 10.60 -9.89
N TRP A 97 -7.30 11.54 -9.62
CA TRP A 97 -7.01 12.98 -9.67
C TRP A 97 -5.85 13.39 -8.74
N ILE A 98 -5.58 12.63 -7.67
CA ILE A 98 -4.51 12.90 -6.70
C ILE A 98 -3.14 12.96 -7.40
N TYR A 99 -2.88 12.08 -8.37
CA TYR A 99 -1.59 12.05 -9.08
C TYR A 99 -1.29 13.37 -9.81
N GLN A 100 -2.32 14.06 -10.28
CA GLN A 100 -2.19 15.36 -10.94
C GLN A 100 -2.00 16.51 -9.95
N SER A 101 -2.27 16.29 -8.65
CA SER A 101 -2.12 17.31 -7.60
C SER A 101 -0.67 17.46 -7.10
N TRP A 102 0.22 16.52 -7.42
CA TRP A 102 1.60 16.51 -6.92
C TRP A 102 2.45 17.56 -7.62
N LYS A 103 2.72 18.68 -6.92
CA LYS A 103 3.46 19.82 -7.50
C LYS A 103 4.98 19.73 -7.36
N ARG A 104 5.46 19.14 -6.26
CA ARG A 104 6.88 19.02 -5.95
C ARG A 104 7.13 17.87 -4.98
N LYS A 105 8.35 17.34 -5.02
CA LYS A 105 8.87 16.47 -3.98
C LYS A 105 9.20 17.30 -2.74
N ASP A 106 8.66 16.93 -1.58
CA ASP A 106 8.99 17.61 -0.32
C ASP A 106 10.43 17.28 0.09
N PRO A 107 11.32 18.28 0.26
CA PRO A 107 12.72 18.04 0.60
C PRO A 107 12.92 17.43 1.99
N ARG A 108 11.89 17.47 2.85
CA ARG A 108 11.92 16.87 4.19
C ARG A 108 11.73 15.36 4.17
N VAL A 109 11.23 14.79 3.07
CA VAL A 109 11.04 13.33 2.96
C VAL A 109 12.41 12.67 2.89
N PRO A 110 12.79 11.83 3.88
CA PRO A 110 14.10 11.19 3.92
C PRO A 110 14.11 10.03 2.91
N ILE A 111 14.32 10.35 1.64
CA ILE A 111 14.49 9.33 0.61
C ILE A 111 15.87 8.71 0.80
N VAL A 112 15.89 7.54 1.44
CA VAL A 112 17.09 6.72 1.53
C VAL A 112 17.45 6.26 0.14
N LYS A 113 18.54 6.79 -0.42
CA LYS A 113 19.13 6.20 -1.63
C LYS A 113 19.79 4.90 -1.18
N ALA A 114 19.35 3.77 -1.73
CA ALA A 114 20.07 2.52 -1.56
C ALA A 114 21.54 2.77 -1.95
N LYS A 115 22.48 2.59 -1.01
CA LYS A 115 23.89 2.51 -1.39
C LYS A 115 23.99 1.30 -2.31
N LYS A 116 24.65 1.43 -3.47
CA LYS A 116 25.07 0.28 -4.27
C LYS A 116 25.99 -0.55 -3.37
N ASN A 117 25.44 -1.47 -2.59
CA ASN A 117 26.22 -2.45 -1.87
C ASN A 117 26.71 -3.41 -2.94
N GLY A 118 28.03 -3.39 -3.17
CA GLY A 118 28.68 -4.29 -4.11
C GLY A 118 28.38 -5.74 -3.76
N LYS A 119 28.05 -6.51 -4.80
CA LYS A 119 28.18 -7.97 -4.94
C LYS A 119 27.92 -8.81 -3.69
N TYR A 120 26.78 -9.52 -3.70
CA TYR A 120 26.73 -10.87 -3.15
C TYR A 120 27.32 -11.85 -4.16
#